data_AF-A0AA43ZDW4-F1
#
_entry.id   AF-A0AA43ZDW4-F1
#
_cell.length_a   1.000
_cell.length_b   1.000
_cell.length_c   1.000
_cell.angle_alpha   90.00
_cell.angle_beta   90.00
_cell.angle_gamma   90.00
#
_symmetry.space_group_name_H-M   'P 1'
#
loop_
_entity.id
_entity.type
_entity.pdbx_description
1 polymer ?
#
loop_
_entity_poly.entity_id
_entity_poly.type
_entity_poly.pdbx_seq_one_letter_code
_entity_poly.pdbx_strand_id
1 'polypeptide(L)'
;MNWLEVVGTLANAATISGVGFVVWQMRRDRSYASASIVLTICSNIRSSIEEVGRSASADMPSHKTWEHSFRNLLNELELASAIVLDKAASGRSGKIAERFLIDILKHINGDLGMKSKVSAAIHQETTFVNLRDFLRKHRADLQ
;
A
#
# COMPACT_ATOMS: atom_id res chain seq x y z
N MET A 1 -6.32 -15.50 -18.66
CA MET A 1 -6.67 -15.03 -17.31
C MET A 1 -7.16 -13.60 -17.47
N ASN A 2 -8.42 -13.33 -17.17
CA ASN A 2 -9.04 -12.03 -17.42
C ASN A 2 -8.48 -11.00 -16.43
N TRP A 3 -8.15 -9.78 -16.89
CA TRP A 3 -7.61 -8.70 -16.04
C TRP A 3 -8.58 -8.30 -14.90
N LEU A 4 -9.89 -8.51 -15.11
CA LEU A 4 -10.93 -8.36 -14.10
C LEU A 4 -10.83 -9.41 -12.96
N GLU A 5 -10.36 -10.63 -13.26
CA GLU A 5 -10.21 -11.68 -12.26
C GLU A 5 -8.98 -11.44 -11.38
N VAL A 6 -7.89 -10.93 -11.95
CA VAL A 6 -6.62 -10.66 -11.25
C VAL A 6 -6.78 -9.51 -10.25
N VAL A 7 -7.42 -8.41 -10.65
CA VAL A 7 -7.65 -7.25 -9.76
C VAL A 7 -8.72 -7.56 -8.70
N GLY A 8 -9.76 -8.33 -9.07
CA GLY A 8 -10.81 -8.76 -8.14
C GLY A 8 -10.33 -9.75 -7.07
N THR A 9 -9.35 -10.60 -7.37
CA THR A 9 -8.77 -11.55 -6.39
C THR A 9 -7.70 -10.93 -5.50
N LEU A 10 -6.89 -9.99 -6.02
CA LEU A 10 -5.84 -9.32 -5.23
C LEU A 10 -6.40 -8.27 -4.25
N ALA A 11 -7.53 -7.63 -4.56
CA ALA A 11 -8.08 -6.57 -3.72
C ALA A 11 -8.79 -7.08 -2.44
N ASN A 12 -9.36 -8.29 -2.42
CA ASN A 12 -10.46 -8.59 -1.50
C ASN A 12 -10.21 -9.54 -0.33
N ALA A 13 -9.14 -10.36 -0.31
CA ALA A 13 -9.00 -11.37 0.76
C ALA A 13 -7.70 -11.26 1.58
N ALA A 14 -6.54 -11.22 0.93
CA ALA A 14 -5.26 -11.25 1.61
C ALA A 14 -4.90 -9.90 2.27
N THR A 15 -5.20 -8.79 1.58
CA THR A 15 -4.85 -7.44 2.06
C THR A 15 -5.73 -7.00 3.24
N ILE A 16 -7.01 -7.39 3.24
CA ILE A 16 -7.95 -7.07 4.33
C ILE A 16 -7.60 -7.83 5.62
N SER A 17 -7.14 -9.08 5.50
CA SER A 17 -6.78 -9.90 6.66
C SER A 17 -5.48 -9.44 7.35
N GLY A 18 -4.48 -8.97 6.60
CA GLY A 18 -3.27 -8.38 7.16
C GLY A 18 -3.51 -7.09 7.97
N VAL A 19 -4.36 -6.20 7.46
CA VAL A 19 -4.73 -4.94 8.15
C VAL A 19 -5.44 -5.21 9.48
N GLY A 20 -6.39 -6.15 9.49
CA GLY A 20 -7.14 -6.50 10.71
C GLY A 20 -6.24 -6.99 11.85
N PHE A 21 -5.23 -7.80 11.50
CA PHE A 21 -4.26 -8.30 12.47
C PHE A 21 -3.38 -7.20 13.07
N VAL A 22 -2.95 -6.25 12.24
CA VAL A 22 -2.15 -5.07 12.66
C VAL A 22 -2.94 -4.19 13.63
N VAL A 23 -4.17 -3.82 13.26
CA VAL A 23 -5.05 -3.00 14.12
C VAL A 23 -5.35 -3.71 15.45
N TRP A 24 -5.56 -5.03 15.40
CA TRP A 24 -5.77 -5.85 16.59
C TRP A 24 -4.53 -5.87 17.51
N GLN A 25 -3.32 -6.02 16.97
CA GLN A 25 -2.09 -5.94 17.77
C GLN A 25 -1.90 -4.57 18.42
N MET A 26 -2.22 -3.48 17.72
CA MET A 26 -2.09 -2.13 18.27
C MET A 26 -3.03 -1.86 19.43
N ARG A 27 -4.27 -2.34 19.36
CA ARG A 27 -5.21 -2.27 20.48
C ARG A 27 -4.70 -3.00 21.72
N ARG A 28 -3.88 -4.05 21.52
CA ARG A 28 -3.26 -4.81 22.61
C ARG A 28 -2.03 -4.10 23.23
N ASP A 29 -1.24 -3.37 22.43
CA ASP A 29 0.07 -2.83 22.85
C ASP A 29 0.04 -1.42 23.50
N ARG A 30 -1.13 -0.74 23.62
CA ARG A 30 -1.33 0.53 24.38
C ARG A 30 -0.36 1.70 24.09
N SER A 31 0.22 1.81 22.89
CA SER A 31 1.04 2.98 22.51
C SER A 31 0.24 4.00 21.70
N TYR A 32 -0.47 4.92 22.37
CA TYR A 32 -1.51 5.76 21.76
C TYR A 32 -1.03 6.74 20.67
N ALA A 33 0.16 7.33 20.82
CA ALA A 33 0.66 8.33 19.86
C ALA A 33 1.23 7.70 18.58
N SER A 34 1.87 6.54 18.68
CA SER A 34 2.36 5.80 17.51
C SER A 34 1.23 5.00 16.85
N ALA A 35 0.21 4.58 17.62
CA ALA A 35 -0.96 3.88 17.09
C ALA A 35 -1.80 4.77 16.17
N SER A 36 -1.98 6.06 16.46
CA SER A 36 -2.75 6.95 15.57
C SER A 36 -2.09 7.08 14.19
N ILE A 37 -0.77 7.29 14.14
CA ILE A 37 -0.01 7.38 12.89
C ILE A 37 -0.17 6.10 12.06
N VAL A 38 -0.02 4.94 12.69
CA VAL A 38 -0.13 3.67 11.96
C VAL A 38 -1.57 3.36 11.57
N LEU A 39 -2.55 3.71 12.40
CA LEU A 39 -3.96 3.61 12.02
C LEU A 39 -4.26 4.48 10.80
N THR A 40 -3.71 5.69 10.72
CA THR A 40 -3.83 6.56 9.55
C THR A 40 -3.21 5.93 8.31
N ILE A 41 -1.97 5.43 8.39
CA ILE A 41 -1.31 4.72 7.27
C ILE A 41 -2.19 3.56 6.79
N CYS A 42 -2.62 2.69 7.70
CA CYS A 42 -3.44 1.54 7.39
C CYS A 42 -4.78 1.92 6.77
N SER A 43 -5.44 2.94 7.31
CA SER A 43 -6.76 3.40 6.83
C SER A 43 -6.67 4.02 5.44
N ASN A 44 -5.69 4.88 5.21
CA ASN A 44 -5.52 5.54 3.91
C ASN A 44 -5.22 4.54 2.81
N ILE A 45 -4.22 3.69 3.03
CA ILE A 45 -3.83 2.68 2.03
C ILE A 45 -4.99 1.73 1.74
N ARG A 46 -5.73 1.31 2.78
CA ARG A 46 -6.93 0.49 2.60
C ARG A 46 -7.98 1.19 1.74
N SER A 47 -8.30 2.44 2.06
CA SER A 47 -9.27 3.23 1.31
C SER A 47 -8.88 3.34 -0.16
N SER A 48 -7.60 3.60 -0.45
CA SER A 48 -7.10 3.67 -1.83
C SER A 48 -7.14 2.31 -2.55
N ILE A 49 -6.85 1.20 -1.86
CA ILE A 49 -6.97 -0.15 -2.45
C ILE A 49 -8.44 -0.46 -2.76
N GLU A 50 -9.36 -0.14 -1.86
CA GLU A 50 -10.80 -0.31 -2.09
C GLU A 50 -11.28 0.56 -3.26
N GLU A 51 -10.73 1.76 -3.43
CA GLU A 51 -11.01 2.64 -4.57
C GLU A 51 -10.48 2.07 -5.90
N VAL A 52 -9.27 1.51 -5.91
CA VAL A 52 -8.71 0.79 -7.07
C VAL A 52 -9.56 -0.44 -7.41
N GLY A 53 -9.99 -1.20 -6.40
CA GLY A 53 -10.86 -2.37 -6.60
C GLY A 53 -12.23 -1.99 -7.17
N ARG A 54 -12.86 -0.94 -6.64
CA ARG A 54 -14.15 -0.42 -7.12
C ARG A 54 -14.06 0.12 -8.55
N SER A 55 -13.02 0.89 -8.86
CA SER A 55 -12.82 1.44 -10.21
C SER A 55 -12.52 0.36 -11.25
N ALA A 56 -11.91 -0.76 -10.85
CA ALA A 56 -11.72 -1.94 -11.70
C ALA A 56 -13.01 -2.73 -11.94
N SER A 57 -13.90 -2.78 -10.93
CA SER A 57 -15.10 -3.62 -10.92
C SER A 57 -16.39 -2.87 -11.32
N ALA A 58 -16.27 -1.62 -11.77
CA ALA A 58 -17.43 -0.80 -12.12
C ALA A 58 -18.16 -1.38 -13.35
N ASP A 59 -19.49 -1.22 -13.40
CA ASP A 59 -20.34 -1.69 -14.52
C ASP A 59 -19.87 -1.16 -15.90
N MET A 60 -19.23 0.01 -15.91
CA MET A 60 -18.45 0.51 -17.04
C MET A 60 -17.06 0.94 -16.55
N PRO A 61 -16.04 0.05 -16.62
CA PRO A 61 -14.69 0.38 -16.20
C PRO A 61 -14.09 1.44 -17.12
N SER A 62 -13.80 2.61 -16.58
CA SER A 62 -13.02 3.64 -17.28
C SER A 62 -11.54 3.48 -16.92
N HIS A 63 -10.70 3.24 -17.94
CA HIS A 63 -9.26 3.15 -17.76
C HIS A 63 -8.68 4.38 -17.06
N LYS A 64 -9.20 5.58 -17.36
CA LYS A 64 -8.80 6.84 -16.74
C LYS A 64 -9.17 6.90 -15.24
N THR A 65 -10.35 6.40 -14.87
CA THR A 65 -10.79 6.38 -13.47
C THR A 65 -9.93 5.42 -12.66
N TRP A 66 -9.70 4.23 -13.20
CA TRP A 66 -8.81 3.25 -12.57
C TRP A 66 -7.38 3.79 -12.41
N GLU A 67 -6.85 4.43 -13.45
CA GLU A 67 -5.49 4.99 -13.40
C GLU A 67 -5.38 6.12 -12.37
N HIS A 68 -6.42 6.94 -12.22
CA HIS A 68 -6.48 7.96 -11.18
C HIS A 68 -6.44 7.36 -9.78
N SER A 69 -7.29 6.37 -9.49
CA SER A 69 -7.30 5.68 -8.19
C SER A 69 -5.98 4.95 -7.92
N PHE A 70 -5.35 4.39 -8.96
CA PHE A 70 -4.05 3.76 -8.83
C PHE A 70 -2.93 4.77 -8.50
N ARG A 71 -2.94 5.96 -9.11
CA ARG A 71 -2.02 7.05 -8.77
C ARG A 71 -2.21 7.51 -7.32
N ASN A 72 -3.45 7.58 -6.83
CA ASN A 72 -3.73 7.90 -5.43
C ASN A 72 -3.13 6.86 -4.48
N LEU A 73 -3.24 5.57 -4.80
CA LEU A 73 -2.58 4.51 -4.03
C LEU A 73 -1.06 4.67 -3.98
N LEU A 74 -0.42 5.02 -5.10
CA LEU A 74 1.03 5.27 -5.13
C LEU A 74 1.44 6.47 -4.27
N ASN A 75 0.64 7.53 -4.26
CA ASN A 75 0.86 8.70 -3.40
C ASN A 75 0.75 8.34 -1.91
N GLU A 76 -0.23 7.51 -1.53
CA GLU A 76 -0.36 7.05 -0.15
C GLU A 76 0.81 6.15 0.27
N LEU A 77 1.29 5.27 -0.62
CA LEU A 77 2.46 4.44 -0.37
C LEU A 77 3.75 5.27 -0.22
N GLU A 78 3.89 6.33 -1.01
CA GLU A 78 5.00 7.28 -0.89
C GLU A 78 4.99 7.99 0.46
N LEU A 79 3.84 8.56 0.84
CA LEU A 79 3.68 9.25 2.12
C LEU A 79 3.92 8.31 3.30
N ALA A 80 3.36 7.10 3.26
CA ALA A 80 3.55 6.11 4.30
C ALA A 80 5.03 5.65 4.41
N SER A 81 5.72 5.52 3.27
CA SER A 81 7.15 5.23 3.24
C SER A 81 7.97 6.34 3.91
N ALA A 82 7.65 7.61 3.64
CA ALA A 82 8.28 8.76 4.29
C ALA A 82 8.09 8.72 5.82
N ILE A 83 6.85 8.53 6.28
CA ILE A 83 6.51 8.47 7.72
C ILE A 83 7.29 7.35 8.45
N VAL A 84 7.45 6.19 7.80
CA VAL A 84 8.21 5.07 8.36
C VAL A 84 9.72 5.33 8.34
N LEU A 85 10.26 5.89 7.25
CA LEU A 85 11.69 6.26 7.16
C LEU A 85 12.07 7.34 8.19
N ASP A 86 11.19 8.30 8.42
CA ASP A 86 11.34 9.37 9.43
C ASP A 86 11.17 8.87 10.88
N LYS A 87 10.83 7.58 11.07
CA LYS A 87 10.59 6.96 12.38
C LYS A 87 9.52 7.68 13.21
N ALA A 88 8.55 8.32 12.55
CA ALA A 88 7.45 9.03 13.20
C ALA A 88 6.60 8.09 14.07
N ALA A 89 6.51 6.82 13.69
CA ALA A 89 6.10 5.72 14.58
C ALA A 89 7.34 4.91 14.99
N SER A 90 7.64 4.86 16.29
CA SER A 90 8.79 4.13 16.83
C SER A 90 8.38 2.89 17.63
N GLY A 91 9.37 2.07 18.01
CA GLY A 91 9.13 0.86 18.81
C GLY A 91 8.34 -0.21 18.06
N ARG A 92 7.44 -0.90 18.77
CA ARG A 92 6.67 -2.02 18.22
C ARG A 92 5.66 -1.56 17.16
N SER A 93 5.03 -0.41 17.36
CA SER A 93 4.10 0.19 16.39
C SER A 93 4.76 0.54 15.07
N GLY A 94 5.98 1.11 15.11
CA GLY A 94 6.76 1.41 13.90
C GLY A 94 7.06 0.16 13.08
N LYS A 95 7.50 -0.92 13.75
CA LYS A 95 7.74 -2.22 13.10
C LYS A 95 6.49 -2.80 12.45
N ILE A 96 5.32 -2.54 13.03
CA ILE A 96 4.04 -2.99 12.49
C ILE A 96 3.72 -2.25 11.19
N ALA A 97 3.87 -0.92 11.15
CA ALA A 97 3.68 -0.14 9.92
C ALA A 97 4.67 -0.53 8.81
N GLU A 98 5.94 -0.74 9.18
CA GLU A 98 6.99 -1.19 8.26
C GLU A 98 6.64 -2.54 7.63
N ARG A 99 6.23 -3.53 8.43
CA ARG A 99 5.79 -4.85 7.92
C ARG A 99 4.55 -4.75 7.05
N PHE A 100 3.58 -3.93 7.47
CA PHE A 100 2.37 -3.72 6.70
C PHE A 100 2.66 -3.17 5.29
N LEU A 101 3.55 -2.18 5.18
CA LEU A 101 4.00 -1.65 3.90
C LEU A 101 4.72 -2.71 3.05
N ILE A 102 5.59 -3.52 3.67
CA ILE A 102 6.27 -4.63 2.98
C ILE A 102 5.25 -5.61 2.42
N ASP A 103 4.26 -6.02 3.22
CA ASP A 103 3.24 -7.01 2.79
C ASP A 103 2.43 -6.52 1.59
N ILE A 104 2.06 -5.24 1.57
CA ILE A 104 1.37 -4.62 0.43
C ILE A 104 2.29 -4.55 -0.79
N LEU A 105 3.53 -4.08 -0.62
CA LEU A 105 4.47 -3.94 -1.73
C LEU A 105 4.86 -5.29 -2.33
N LYS A 106 4.91 -6.36 -1.53
CA LYS A 106 5.05 -7.74 -2.03
C LYS A 106 3.90 -8.13 -2.96
N HIS A 107 2.67 -7.87 -2.54
CA HIS A 107 1.48 -8.19 -3.34
C HIS A 107 1.47 -7.40 -4.65
N ILE A 108 1.88 -6.13 -4.62
CA ILE A 108 2.01 -5.29 -5.82
C ILE A 108 3.13 -5.78 -6.74
N ASN A 109 4.30 -6.16 -6.19
CA ASN A 109 5.46 -6.61 -6.97
C ASN A 109 5.26 -8.00 -7.62
N GLY A 110 4.42 -8.84 -7.01
CA GLY A 110 4.02 -10.14 -7.55
C GLY A 110 3.10 -10.07 -8.78
N ASP A 111 2.49 -8.91 -9.06
CA ASP A 111 1.63 -8.70 -10.23
C ASP A 111 2.40 -7.98 -11.36
N LEU A 112 2.68 -8.72 -12.44
CA LEU A 112 3.35 -8.21 -13.65
C LEU A 112 2.60 -7.03 -14.30
N GLY A 113 1.28 -6.96 -14.16
CA GLY A 113 0.45 -5.88 -14.69
C GLY A 113 0.59 -4.57 -13.90
N MET A 114 0.87 -4.66 -12.60
CA MET A 114 1.10 -3.48 -11.76
C MET A 114 2.47 -2.85 -12.04
N LYS A 115 3.51 -3.66 -12.34
CA LYS A 115 4.86 -3.16 -12.67
C LYS A 115 4.89 -2.18 -13.84
N SER A 116 4.22 -2.50 -14.95
CA SER A 116 4.22 -1.62 -16.13
C SER A 116 3.49 -0.30 -15.85
N LYS A 117 2.49 -0.33 -14.97
CA LYS A 117 1.67 0.83 -14.62
C LYS A 117 2.32 1.72 -13.57
N VAL A 118 3.06 1.14 -12.62
CA VAL A 118 3.97 1.90 -11.74
C VAL A 118 5.01 2.63 -12.58
N SER A 119 5.60 1.95 -13.57
CA SER A 119 6.57 2.57 -14.49
C SER A 119 5.97 3.72 -15.30
N ALA A 120 4.69 3.62 -15.70
CA ALA A 120 3.99 4.70 -16.41
C ALA A 120 3.54 5.84 -15.49
N ALA A 121 3.31 5.57 -14.21
CA ALA A 121 2.94 6.58 -13.22
C ALA A 121 4.14 7.40 -12.71
N ILE A 122 5.38 6.91 -12.87
CA ILE A 122 6.61 7.64 -12.55
C ILE A 122 6.92 8.59 -13.70
N HIS A 123 6.63 9.88 -13.53
CA HIS A 123 6.85 10.89 -14.58
C HIS A 123 8.22 11.59 -14.45
N GLN A 124 8.89 11.50 -13.29
CA GLN A 124 10.21 12.09 -13.02
C GLN A 124 11.08 11.17 -12.15
N GLU A 125 12.41 11.27 -12.24
CA GLU A 125 13.36 10.50 -11.40
C GLU A 125 13.23 10.78 -9.89
N THR A 126 12.62 11.90 -9.54
CA THR A 126 12.30 12.33 -8.16
C THR A 126 10.89 11.97 -7.73
N THR A 127 10.07 11.40 -8.60
CA THR A 127 8.75 10.89 -8.22
C THR A 127 8.93 9.61 -7.40
N PHE A 128 8.27 9.55 -6.25
CA PHE A 128 8.28 8.40 -5.35
C PHE A 128 9.67 8.07 -4.74
N VAL A 129 10.43 9.09 -4.33
CA VAL A 129 11.77 8.93 -3.73
C VAL A 129 11.72 8.13 -2.43
N ASN A 130 10.76 8.40 -1.55
CA ASN A 130 10.66 7.72 -0.26
C ASN A 130 10.29 6.25 -0.44
N LEU A 131 9.36 5.96 -1.34
CA LEU A 131 8.99 4.60 -1.71
C LEU A 131 10.18 3.87 -2.32
N ARG A 132 10.95 4.52 -3.20
CA ARG A 132 12.16 3.92 -3.79
C ARG A 132 13.22 3.62 -2.73
N ASP A 133 13.45 4.54 -1.81
CA ASP A 133 14.44 4.36 -0.74
C ASP A 133 13.97 3.28 0.26
N PHE A 134 12.67 3.22 0.54
CA PHE A 134 12.05 2.14 1.31
C PHE A 134 12.23 0.78 0.62
N LEU A 135 11.90 0.66 -0.66
CA LEU A 135 12.10 -0.56 -1.46
C LEU A 135 13.57 -0.98 -1.50
N ARG A 136 14.50 -0.02 -1.60
CA ARG A 136 15.95 -0.31 -1.58
C ARG A 136 16.38 -0.86 -0.22
N LYS A 137 15.89 -0.27 0.87
CA LYS A 137 16.17 -0.70 2.25
C LYS A 137 15.62 -2.11 2.52
N HIS A 138 14.45 -2.44 1.97
CA HIS A 138 13.73 -3.69 2.21
C HIS A 138 13.81 -4.69 1.05
N ARG A 139 14.79 -4.54 0.15
CA ARG A 139 14.88 -5.35 -1.07
C ARG A 139 14.92 -6.86 -0.79
N ALA A 140 15.64 -7.28 0.26
CA ALA A 140 15.74 -8.68 0.65
C ALA A 140 14.41 -9.23 1.18
N ASP A 141 13.61 -8.37 1.81
CA ASP A 141 12.29 -8.76 2.30
C ASP A 141 11.30 -8.91 1.15
N LEU A 142 11.45 -8.17 0.05
CA LEU A 142 10.51 -8.07 -1.08
C LEU A 142 10.71 -9.10 -2.22
N GLN A 143 11.68 -10.01 -2.06
CA GLN A 143 11.91 -11.17 -2.94
C GLN A 143 11.09 -12.37 -2.51
#